data_AF-A0A7Y9XY36-F1
#
_entry.id   AF-A0A7Y9XY36-F1
#
_cell.length_a   1.000
_cell.length_b   1.000
_cell.length_c   1.000
_cell.angle_alpha   90.00
_cell.angle_beta   90.00
_cell.angle_gamma   90.00
#
_symmetry.space_group_name_H-M   'P 1'
#
loop_
_entity.id
_entity.type
_entity.pdbx_description
1 polymer ?
#
loop_
_entity_poly.entity_id
_entity_poly.type
_entity_poly.pdbx_seq_one_letter_code
_entity_poly.pdbx_strand_id
1 'polypeptide(L)'
;MKWLLFPISLALVMSAAPALGEPRSEQSQVRKERKEGNVRPLREIERRVLPMMKGMQYLGPEYDPTAMAYRLKFIRAGKVMFVDVDARTGRIINQSR
;
A
#
# COMPACT_ATOMS: atom_id res chain seq x y z
N MET A 1 36.49 48.80 -26.86
CA MET A 1 36.20 48.43 -25.46
C MET A 1 35.66 47.02 -25.41
N LYS A 2 36.34 46.14 -24.66
CA LYS A 2 36.11 44.71 -24.53
C LYS A 2 35.09 44.48 -23.40
N TRP A 3 33.89 43.99 -23.70
CA TRP A 3 32.88 43.67 -22.68
C TRP A 3 32.96 42.18 -22.37
N LEU A 4 33.33 41.91 -21.12
CA LEU A 4 33.59 40.60 -20.54
C LEU A 4 32.28 39.81 -20.34
N LEU A 5 32.28 38.58 -20.85
CA LEU A 5 31.39 37.48 -20.44
C LEU A 5 31.88 36.94 -19.09
N PHE A 6 31.03 36.80 -18.08
CA PHE A 6 31.22 35.85 -16.97
C PHE A 6 29.86 35.33 -16.45
N PRO A 7 29.80 34.10 -15.92
CA PRO A 7 28.75 33.12 -16.19
C PRO A 7 27.63 33.04 -15.15
N ILE A 8 26.50 32.55 -15.64
CA ILE A 8 25.34 32.09 -14.86
C ILE A 8 25.77 30.93 -13.96
N SER A 9 25.74 31.15 -12.65
CA SER A 9 25.89 30.07 -11.66
C SER A 9 24.52 29.42 -11.43
N LEU A 10 24.35 28.21 -11.96
CA LEU A 10 23.17 27.38 -11.74
C LEU A 10 23.33 26.62 -10.42
N ALA A 11 22.69 27.12 -9.37
CA ALA A 11 22.60 26.42 -8.09
C ALA A 11 21.57 25.28 -8.20
N LEU A 12 22.06 24.03 -8.28
CA LEU A 12 21.22 22.84 -8.26
C LEU A 12 20.76 22.57 -6.82
N VAL A 13 19.54 22.99 -6.49
CA VAL A 13 18.89 22.60 -5.24
C VAL A 13 18.45 21.14 -5.37
N MET A 14 19.23 20.22 -4.80
CA MET A 14 18.81 18.84 -4.62
C MET A 14 17.69 18.80 -3.58
N SER A 15 16.45 18.82 -4.05
CA SER A 15 15.28 18.55 -3.24
C SER A 15 15.30 17.07 -2.86
N ALA A 16 15.66 16.76 -1.62
CA ALA A 16 15.51 15.43 -1.05
C ALA A 16 14.00 15.11 -1.00
N ALA A 17 13.53 14.31 -1.95
CA ALA A 17 12.16 13.83 -1.95
C ALA A 17 11.93 12.99 -0.69
N PRO A 18 10.92 13.31 0.14
CA PRO A 18 10.53 12.40 1.19
C PRO A 18 9.88 11.20 0.48
N ALA A 19 10.57 10.07 0.45
CA ALA A 19 9.97 8.77 0.16
C ALA A 19 9.06 8.37 1.33
N LEU A 20 8.00 9.15 1.54
CA LEU A 20 6.88 8.81 2.41
C LEU A 20 6.01 7.86 1.60
N GLY A 21 6.23 6.56 1.79
CA GLY A 21 5.23 5.55 1.45
C GLY A 21 3.89 6.03 2.02
N GLU A 22 2.93 6.30 1.12
CA GLU A 22 1.72 7.03 1.41
C GLU A 22 0.96 6.46 2.64
N PRO A 23 0.70 7.25 3.70
CA PRO A 23 -0.31 6.92 4.72
C PRO A 23 -1.76 6.99 4.18
N ARG A 24 -1.92 7.14 2.86
CA ARG A 24 -3.20 7.36 2.18
C ARG A 24 -4.07 6.11 2.13
N SER A 25 -3.46 4.92 2.22
CA SER A 25 -4.17 3.63 2.20
C SER A 25 -4.94 3.39 3.50
N GLU A 26 -4.35 3.65 4.66
CA GLU A 26 -4.98 3.35 5.96
C GLU A 26 -6.20 4.25 6.23
N GLN A 27 -6.05 5.56 6.05
CA GLN A 27 -7.09 6.52 6.44
C GLN A 27 -8.30 6.53 5.47
N SER A 28 -8.07 6.22 4.19
CA SER A 28 -9.11 6.10 3.17
C SER A 28 -9.93 4.82 3.32
N GLN A 29 -9.32 3.74 3.83
CA GLN A 29 -9.96 2.44 3.97
C GLN A 29 -10.87 2.37 5.20
N VAL A 30 -10.45 2.95 6.33
CA VAL A 30 -11.27 3.04 7.56
C VAL A 30 -12.65 3.68 7.30
N ARG A 31 -12.74 4.60 6.33
CA ARG A 31 -14.02 5.24 5.95
C ARG A 31 -14.87 4.41 4.99
N LYS A 32 -14.26 3.57 4.14
CA LYS A 32 -14.98 2.67 3.23
C LYS A 32 -15.57 1.46 3.98
N GLU A 33 -14.83 0.92 4.95
CA GLU A 33 -15.23 -0.25 5.76
C GLU A 33 -16.60 -0.10 6.46
N ARG A 34 -16.94 1.11 6.91
CA ARG A 34 -18.21 1.36 7.62
C ARG A 34 -19.45 1.34 6.72
N LYS A 35 -19.29 1.47 5.40
CA LYS A 35 -20.44 1.71 4.51
C LYS A 35 -21.14 0.45 4.01
N GLU A 36 -20.52 -0.73 4.13
CA GLU A 36 -20.94 -1.86 3.30
C GLU A 36 -21.72 -2.98 3.98
N GLY A 37 -21.87 -2.97 5.31
CA GLY A 37 -22.83 -3.79 6.08
C GLY A 37 -22.76 -5.33 5.97
N ASN A 38 -22.07 -5.86 4.95
CA ASN A 38 -22.07 -7.25 4.51
C ASN A 38 -20.67 -7.85 4.44
N VAL A 39 -19.63 -7.10 4.80
CA VAL A 39 -18.23 -7.53 4.81
C VAL A 39 -17.63 -7.38 6.21
N ARG A 40 -16.66 -8.24 6.53
CA ARG A 40 -15.89 -8.15 7.77
C ARG A 40 -14.99 -6.92 7.73
N PRO A 41 -14.79 -6.23 8.86
CA PRO A 41 -13.88 -5.10 8.92
C PRO A 41 -12.46 -5.54 8.60
N LEU A 42 -11.69 -4.65 7.96
CA LEU A 42 -10.32 -4.93 7.52
C LEU A 42 -9.46 -5.42 8.69
N ARG A 43 -9.58 -4.77 9.85
CA ARG A 43 -8.86 -5.16 11.08
C ARG A 43 -9.11 -6.62 11.50
N GLU A 44 -10.28 -7.17 11.22
CA GLU A 44 -10.56 -8.58 11.49
C GLU A 44 -9.89 -9.50 10.47
N ILE A 45 -9.89 -9.09 9.21
CA ILE A 45 -9.17 -9.78 8.13
C ILE A 45 -7.66 -9.84 8.43
N GLU A 46 -7.06 -8.69 8.75
CA GLU A 46 -5.64 -8.58 9.08
C GLU A 46 -5.26 -9.44 10.29
N ARG A 47 -6.04 -9.40 11.38
CA ARG A 47 -5.78 -10.22 12.57
C ARG A 47 -5.73 -11.71 12.27
N ARG A 48 -6.48 -12.18 11.26
CA ARG A 48 -6.46 -13.58 10.84
C ARG A 48 -5.29 -13.90 9.92
N VAL A 49 -5.00 -13.01 8.95
CA VAL A 49 -4.05 -13.32 7.88
C VAL A 49 -2.61 -12.98 8.22
N LEU A 50 -2.36 -11.86 8.91
CA LEU A 50 -0.99 -11.43 9.24
C LEU A 50 -0.18 -12.49 10.02
N PRO A 51 -0.75 -13.23 10.99
CA PRO A 51 -0.02 -14.32 11.66
C PRO A 51 0.40 -15.49 10.76
N MET A 52 -0.26 -15.66 9.60
CA MET A 52 0.08 -16.68 8.61
C MET A 52 1.19 -16.22 7.66
N MET A 53 1.43 -14.90 7.55
CA MET A 53 2.40 -14.29 6.65
C MET A 53 3.71 -13.93 7.36
N LYS A 54 4.11 -14.72 8.37
CA LYS A 54 5.35 -14.50 9.12
C LYS A 54 6.57 -14.44 8.19
N GLY A 55 7.46 -13.48 8.44
CA GLY A 55 8.65 -13.25 7.61
C GLY A 55 8.35 -12.51 6.31
N MET A 56 7.12 -12.04 6.10
CA MET A 56 6.76 -11.10 5.04
C MET A 56 6.45 -9.73 5.66
N GLN A 57 6.81 -8.66 4.97
CA GLN A 57 6.46 -7.30 5.36
C GLN A 57 5.11 -6.94 4.77
N TYR A 58 4.14 -6.57 5.61
CA TYR A 58 2.85 -6.10 5.15
C TYR A 58 2.96 -4.65 4.65
N LEU A 59 2.47 -4.39 3.45
CA LEU A 59 2.45 -3.05 2.83
C LEU A 59 1.09 -2.36 2.94
N GLY A 60 0.03 -3.15 2.99
CA GLY A 60 -1.31 -2.64 3.18
C GLY A 60 -2.38 -3.40 2.39
N PRO A 61 -3.64 -3.03 2.59
CA PRO A 61 -4.78 -3.65 1.95
C PRO A 61 -5.29 -2.85 0.75
N GLU A 62 -6.09 -3.51 -0.07
CA GLU A 62 -6.91 -2.92 -1.10
C GLU A 62 -8.23 -3.71 -1.15
N TYR A 63 -9.36 -3.01 -1.16
CA TYR A 63 -10.67 -3.65 -1.25
C TYR A 63 -11.22 -3.58 -2.68
N ASP A 64 -11.56 -4.75 -3.23
CA ASP A 64 -12.24 -4.88 -4.51
C ASP A 64 -13.74 -5.19 -4.26
N PRO A 65 -14.63 -4.21 -4.47
CA PRO A 65 -16.07 -4.39 -4.25
C PRO A 65 -16.71 -5.31 -5.31
N THR A 66 -16.11 -5.48 -6.48
CA THR A 66 -16.62 -6.36 -7.54
C THR A 66 -16.38 -7.82 -7.18
N ALA A 67 -15.17 -8.12 -6.70
CA ALA A 67 -14.80 -9.45 -6.23
C ALA A 67 -15.25 -9.75 -4.79
N MET A 68 -15.71 -8.73 -4.06
CA MET A 68 -15.97 -8.78 -2.62
C MET A 68 -14.79 -9.37 -1.84
N ALA A 69 -13.59 -8.89 -2.16
CA ALA A 69 -12.35 -9.43 -1.62
C ALA A 69 -11.38 -8.31 -1.20
N TYR A 70 -10.60 -8.58 -0.16
CA TYR A 70 -9.43 -7.79 0.20
C TYR A 70 -8.18 -8.38 -0.44
N ARG A 71 -7.44 -7.56 -1.18
CA ARG A 71 -6.10 -7.85 -1.65
C ARG A 71 -5.09 -7.27 -0.67
N LEU A 72 -4.39 -8.14 0.04
CA LEU A 72 -3.34 -7.78 0.97
C LEU A 72 -1.99 -7.85 0.26
N LYS A 73 -1.22 -6.76 0.33
CA LYS A 73 0.09 -6.63 -0.32
C LYS A 73 1.19 -6.91 0.70
N PHE A 74 2.14 -7.72 0.31
CA PHE A 74 3.30 -8.07 1.13
C PHE A 74 4.59 -7.95 0.32
N ILE A 75 5.72 -7.84 1.01
CA ILE A 75 7.06 -8.03 0.46
C ILE A 75 7.72 -9.22 1.14
N ARG A 76 8.33 -10.10 0.34
CA ARG A 76 9.22 -11.16 0.82
C ARG A 76 10.46 -11.21 -0.07
N ALA A 77 11.63 -11.01 0.53
CA ALA A 77 12.92 -11.00 -0.18
C ALA A 77 12.91 -10.08 -1.42
N GLY A 78 12.40 -8.85 -1.28
CA GLY A 78 12.35 -7.86 -2.34
C GLY A 78 11.29 -8.09 -3.43
N LYS A 79 10.46 -9.13 -3.31
CA LYS A 79 9.38 -9.43 -4.25
C LYS A 79 8.04 -9.12 -3.60
N VAL A 80 7.17 -8.46 -4.37
CA VAL A 80 5.77 -8.25 -3.96
C VAL A 80 5.05 -9.58 -3.99
N MET A 81 4.14 -9.77 -3.05
CA MET A 81 3.24 -10.90 -2.98
C MET A 81 1.84 -10.36 -2.70
N PHE A 82 0.84 -10.93 -3.34
CA PHE A 82 -0.57 -10.60 -3.11
C PHE A 82 -1.26 -11.77 -2.44
N VAL A 83 -2.11 -11.47 -1.45
CA VAL A 83 -2.97 -12.43 -0.79
C VAL A 83 -4.39 -11.91 -0.90
N ASP A 84 -5.21 -12.57 -1.70
CA ASP A 84 -6.62 -12.21 -1.85
C ASP A 84 -7.44 -12.97 -0.80
N VAL A 85 -8.33 -12.26 -0.12
CA VAL A 85 -9.10 -12.75 1.02
C VAL A 85 -10.57 -12.41 0.81
N ASP A 86 -11.44 -13.40 0.89
CA ASP A 86 -12.89 -13.19 0.81
C ASP A 86 -13.35 -12.27 1.96
N ALA A 87 -14.01 -11.16 1.61
CA ALA A 87 -14.35 -10.11 2.56
C ALA A 87 -15.49 -10.51 3.52
N ARG A 88 -16.29 -11.53 3.19
CA ARG A 88 -17.42 -11.99 4.03
C ARG A 88 -16.97 -12.99 5.10
N THR A 89 -16.08 -13.89 4.71
CA THR A 89 -15.65 -15.04 5.52
C THR A 89 -14.28 -14.85 6.13
N GLY A 90 -13.42 -14.02 5.53
CA GLY A 90 -12.02 -13.85 5.90
C GLY A 90 -11.14 -15.06 5.54
N ARG A 91 -11.52 -15.83 4.53
CA ARG A 91 -10.72 -16.96 4.03
C ARG A 91 -9.79 -16.48 2.92
N ILE A 92 -8.55 -16.94 2.92
CA ILE A 92 -7.62 -16.72 1.81
C ILE A 92 -8.15 -17.50 0.61
N ILE A 93 -8.39 -16.80 -0.51
CA ILE A 93 -8.92 -17.37 -1.74
C ILE A 93 -7.85 -17.45 -2.84
N ASN A 94 -6.80 -16.61 -2.76
CA ASN A 94 -5.69 -16.65 -3.70
C ASN A 94 -4.39 -16.13 -3.08
N GLN A 95 -3.25 -16.62 -3.57
CA GLN A 95 -1.93 -16.06 -3.29
C GLN A 95 -1.11 -16.03 -4.57
N SER A 96 -0.53 -14.88 -4.89
CA SER A 96 0.30 -14.69 -6.09
C SER A 96 1.55 -13.85 -5.79
N ARG A 97 2.53 -13.91 -6.70
CA ARG A 97 3.79 -13.17 -6.65
C ARG A 97 3.85 -12.17 -7.80
#